data_AF-A0A6U4G8Y8-F1
#
_entry.id   AF-A0A6U4G8Y8-F1
#
_cell.length_a   1.000
_cell.length_b   1.000
_cell.length_c   1.000
_cell.angle_alpha   90.00
_cell.angle_beta   90.00
_cell.angle_gamma   90.00
#
_symmetry.space_group_name_H-M   'P 1'
#
loop_
_entity.id
_entity.type
_entity.pdbx_description
1 polymer ?
#
loop_
_entity_poly.entity_id
_entity_poly.type
_entity_poly.pdbx_seq_one_letter_code
_entity_poly.pdbx_strand_id
1 'polypeptide(L)'
;MCKKTAAPTETPAPAPAQAKRYTFDDMRAHATRGDAWITIHGKVYDVTEFAKRHPGGDIIYQGLAIDSTVLFETHHNMIPNMDRLHATMKKYYIGELDGWKPLANFKTPFAQELLQAVRDYVHKRDKEVSWFGRRWDALSYGSMAFIIFGMSFWVYKIATTGSLWYYGLMAYFMTAGHVCGHAANHYSLFESSFWNNLFSTTFTNLWGLREQYWTFSHLLSHHCYNYADRDYMIEQHVPTRYFRTRPEDPWKPINAYQHYIYRVAPAFAFFMGALRWDCAPWVFVAPIAVPILTKLGLMRAGESSVAAPQFTASGSTHGESELGPNEDGVGINKKFHVRESFLMACWSVFMANVLWLPLFVIVGNKFGYAWAWFGHSFCFGLQSAVVINTLLTQHLSEDIILKPTMEAKDDWYKMQIEASTSVKAPVIKRLLGYGINYQIEHHIFPCMSPQFLHEVQPIVEEVCAKNGVQYNGFPSLSSCQESVYKRFKNLSTKSSVKSE
;
A
#
# COMPACT_ATOMS: atom_id res chain seq x y z
N MET A 1 73.58 -35.81 10.20
CA MET A 1 72.29 -36.25 9.61
C MET A 1 71.15 -35.79 10.51
N CYS A 2 70.49 -34.69 10.17
CA CYS A 2 69.31 -34.18 10.90
C CYS A 2 68.09 -35.03 10.55
N LYS A 3 67.43 -35.61 11.56
CA LYS A 3 66.14 -36.31 11.41
C LYS A 3 65.03 -35.28 11.18
N LYS A 4 64.38 -35.33 10.02
CA LYS A 4 63.13 -34.60 9.74
C LYS A 4 61.99 -35.28 10.50
N THR A 5 61.33 -34.55 11.39
CA THR A 5 60.03 -34.91 11.97
C THR A 5 58.94 -34.63 10.95
N ALA A 6 58.06 -35.61 10.71
CA ALA A 6 56.91 -35.48 9.83
C ALA A 6 55.83 -34.59 10.48
N ALA A 7 55.23 -33.69 9.69
CA ALA A 7 54.11 -32.86 10.12
C ALA A 7 52.83 -33.70 10.28
N PRO A 8 51.96 -33.37 11.24
CA PRO A 8 50.71 -34.10 11.45
C PRO A 8 49.74 -33.84 10.29
N THR A 9 49.14 -34.91 9.80
CA THR A 9 48.13 -34.88 8.75
C THR A 9 46.84 -34.28 9.31
N GLU A 10 46.53 -33.04 8.94
CA GLU A 10 45.24 -32.43 9.24
C GLU A 10 44.12 -33.23 8.56
N THR A 11 43.21 -33.78 9.37
CA THR A 11 41.99 -34.41 8.87
C THR A 11 41.08 -33.31 8.32
N PRO A 12 40.51 -33.43 7.11
CA PRO A 12 39.58 -32.43 6.60
C PRO A 12 38.40 -32.29 7.55
N ALA A 13 38.07 -31.05 7.94
CA ALA A 13 36.87 -30.77 8.71
C ALA A 13 35.64 -31.34 7.96
N PRO A 14 34.67 -31.95 8.67
CA PRO A 14 33.46 -32.47 8.03
C PRO A 14 32.75 -31.32 7.30
N ALA A 15 32.37 -31.57 6.05
CA ALA A 15 31.61 -30.62 5.24
C ALA A 15 30.36 -30.17 6.03
N PRO A 16 30.00 -28.88 6.02
CA PRO A 16 28.83 -28.39 6.74
C PRO A 16 27.59 -29.17 6.27
N ALA A 17 26.80 -29.67 7.23
CA ALA A 17 25.55 -30.35 6.92
C ALA A 17 24.69 -29.48 6.00
N GLN A 18 24.24 -30.05 4.88
CA GLN A 18 23.39 -29.35 3.92
C GLN A 18 22.14 -28.81 4.62
N ALA A 19 21.84 -27.53 4.41
CA ALA A 19 20.63 -26.93 4.98
C ALA A 19 19.39 -27.67 4.47
N LYS A 20 18.43 -27.92 5.37
CA LYS A 20 17.13 -28.52 5.01
C LYS A 20 16.42 -27.60 4.02
N ARG A 21 15.79 -28.20 3.00
CA ARG A 21 15.03 -27.47 1.97
C ARG A 21 13.53 -27.64 2.16
N TYR A 22 12.79 -26.59 1.86
CA TYR A 22 11.34 -26.52 1.95
C TYR A 22 10.75 -25.96 0.65
N THR A 23 9.53 -26.36 0.33
CA THR A 23 8.73 -25.87 -0.80
C THR A 23 7.73 -24.82 -0.34
N PHE A 24 7.08 -24.10 -1.27
CA PHE A 24 5.97 -23.22 -0.90
C PHE A 24 4.76 -23.96 -0.34
N ASP A 25 4.56 -25.24 -0.69
CA ASP A 25 3.50 -26.06 -0.08
C ASP A 25 3.78 -26.33 1.39
N ASP A 26 5.05 -26.58 1.75
CA ASP A 26 5.46 -26.63 3.16
C ASP A 26 5.16 -25.30 3.85
N MET A 27 5.52 -24.17 3.22
CA MET A 27 5.23 -22.84 3.77
C MET A 27 3.73 -22.59 4.00
N ARG A 28 2.87 -23.04 3.07
CA ARG A 28 1.40 -22.91 3.18
C ARG A 28 0.82 -23.75 4.31
N ALA A 29 1.40 -24.91 4.59
CA ALA A 29 0.98 -25.74 5.72
C ALA A 29 1.22 -25.05 7.08
N HIS A 30 2.21 -24.17 7.14
CA HIS A 30 2.62 -23.40 8.32
C HIS A 30 2.23 -21.91 8.22
N ALA A 31 1.03 -21.62 7.69
CA ALA A 31 0.55 -20.26 7.41
C ALA A 31 -0.57 -19.80 8.36
N THR A 32 -0.44 -20.07 9.67
CA THR A 32 -1.42 -19.65 10.69
C THR A 32 -0.75 -18.87 11.82
N ARG A 33 -1.53 -18.21 12.69
CA ARG A 33 -0.97 -17.51 13.85
C ARG A 33 -0.35 -18.45 14.90
N GLY A 34 -0.82 -19.69 14.97
CA GLY A 34 -0.33 -20.70 15.92
C GLY A 34 0.78 -21.60 15.35
N ASP A 35 1.06 -21.45 14.06
CA ASP A 35 2.07 -22.20 13.32
C ASP A 35 2.46 -21.35 12.10
N ALA A 36 3.52 -20.56 12.25
CA ALA A 36 3.81 -19.36 11.47
C ALA A 36 5.21 -19.41 10.86
N TRP A 37 5.31 -19.74 9.58
CA TRP A 37 6.57 -19.73 8.83
C TRP A 37 6.62 -18.56 7.84
N ILE A 38 7.80 -17.93 7.75
CA ILE A 38 8.08 -16.84 6.81
C ILE A 38 9.38 -17.10 6.05
N THR A 39 9.48 -16.54 4.85
CA THR A 39 10.70 -16.59 4.03
C THR A 39 11.33 -15.21 3.91
N ILE A 40 12.64 -15.10 4.15
CA ILE A 40 13.41 -13.87 3.96
C ILE A 40 14.76 -14.23 3.31
N HIS A 41 15.06 -13.65 2.14
CA HIS A 41 16.25 -13.94 1.33
C HIS A 41 16.45 -15.43 1.06
N GLY A 42 15.37 -16.12 0.71
CA GLY A 42 15.37 -17.57 0.46
C GLY A 42 15.60 -18.44 1.69
N LYS A 43 15.67 -17.85 2.89
CA LYS A 43 15.78 -18.58 4.16
C LYS A 43 14.41 -18.68 4.81
N VAL A 44 14.13 -19.85 5.37
CA VAL A 44 12.87 -20.16 6.04
C VAL A 44 13.05 -20.03 7.55
N TYR A 45 12.10 -19.35 8.19
CA TYR A 45 12.09 -19.11 9.63
C TYR A 45 10.76 -19.56 10.24
N ASP A 46 10.83 -20.35 11.31
CA ASP A 46 9.67 -20.60 12.18
C ASP A 46 9.58 -19.47 13.20
N VAL A 47 8.64 -18.56 12.97
CA VAL A 47 8.43 -17.37 13.81
C VAL A 47 7.29 -17.54 14.79
N THR A 48 6.73 -18.74 14.97
CA THR A 48 5.56 -19.00 15.82
C THR A 48 5.70 -18.41 17.22
N GLU A 49 6.82 -18.66 17.89
CA GLU A 49 7.08 -18.10 19.23
C GLU A 49 7.55 -16.64 19.19
N PHE A 50 8.19 -16.21 18.10
CA PHE A 50 8.65 -14.83 17.96
C PHE A 50 7.50 -13.85 17.73
N ALA A 51 6.50 -14.26 16.95
CA ALA A 51 5.40 -13.41 16.53
C ALA A 51 4.61 -12.85 17.72
N LYS A 52 4.50 -13.62 18.82
CA LYS A 52 3.86 -13.20 20.08
C LYS A 52 4.52 -11.98 20.74
N ARG A 53 5.79 -11.72 20.42
CA ARG A 53 6.61 -10.64 20.99
C ARG A 53 7.25 -9.74 19.93
N HIS A 54 6.77 -9.83 18.70
CA HIS A 54 7.28 -9.03 17.60
C HIS A 54 6.98 -7.53 17.85
N PRO A 55 7.97 -6.62 17.80
CA PRO A 55 7.75 -5.20 18.06
C PRO A 55 6.74 -4.55 17.11
N GLY A 56 6.73 -4.95 15.84
CA GLY A 56 5.73 -4.52 14.86
C GLY A 56 4.35 -5.17 15.03
N GLY A 57 4.16 -5.99 16.07
CA GLY A 57 2.90 -6.71 16.32
C GLY A 57 2.51 -7.63 15.16
N ASP A 58 1.24 -7.57 14.80
CA ASP A 58 0.58 -8.48 13.86
C ASP A 58 1.06 -8.38 12.41
N ILE A 59 1.84 -7.35 12.05
CA ILE A 59 2.40 -7.20 10.70
C ILE A 59 3.23 -8.40 10.26
N ILE A 60 3.86 -9.11 11.20
CA ILE A 60 4.65 -10.32 10.90
C ILE A 60 3.82 -11.41 10.20
N TYR A 61 2.51 -11.47 10.50
CA TYR A 61 1.62 -12.45 9.88
C TYR A 61 1.27 -12.12 8.42
N GLN A 62 1.58 -10.91 7.95
CA GLN A 62 1.45 -10.57 6.53
C GLN A 62 2.51 -11.30 5.67
N GLY A 63 3.59 -11.79 6.30
CA GLY A 63 4.66 -12.53 5.64
C GLY A 63 4.43 -14.03 5.49
N LEU A 64 3.30 -14.56 5.96
CA LEU A 64 3.03 -15.99 5.94
C LEU A 64 2.91 -16.52 4.51
N ALA A 65 3.59 -17.64 4.24
CA ALA A 65 3.57 -18.35 2.94
C ALA A 65 3.93 -17.51 1.69
N ILE A 66 4.62 -16.38 1.87
CA ILE A 66 5.13 -15.54 0.79
C ILE A 66 6.63 -15.27 0.96
N ASP A 67 7.27 -14.77 -0.09
CA ASP A 67 8.60 -14.16 0.05
C ASP A 67 8.47 -12.79 0.73
N SER A 68 8.81 -12.74 2.02
CA SER A 68 8.74 -11.54 2.86
C SER A 68 9.98 -10.66 2.75
N THR A 69 10.89 -10.92 1.80
CA THR A 69 12.15 -10.17 1.68
C THR A 69 11.94 -8.67 1.58
N VAL A 70 11.04 -8.22 0.70
CA VAL A 70 10.78 -6.78 0.50
C VAL A 70 10.19 -6.14 1.76
N LEU A 71 9.22 -6.80 2.39
CA LEU A 71 8.62 -6.33 3.66
C LEU A 71 9.68 -6.22 4.75
N PHE A 72 10.52 -7.25 4.88
CA PHE A 72 11.58 -7.26 5.87
C PHE A 72 12.55 -6.10 5.63
N GLU A 73 13.08 -5.97 4.41
CA GLU A 73 14.05 -4.92 4.07
C GLU A 73 13.47 -3.51 4.29
N THR A 74 12.22 -3.26 3.90
CA THR A 74 11.58 -1.93 3.99
C THR A 74 11.13 -1.55 5.40
N HIS A 75 10.74 -2.52 6.22
CA HIS A 75 10.23 -2.24 7.58
C HIS A 75 11.35 -2.26 8.63
N HIS A 76 12.51 -2.84 8.29
CA HIS A 76 13.67 -2.91 9.18
C HIS A 76 14.82 -1.99 8.73
N ASN A 77 14.66 -1.23 7.63
CA ASN A 77 15.71 -0.37 7.11
C ASN A 77 16.08 0.81 8.00
N MET A 78 15.29 1.16 9.01
CA MET A 78 15.62 2.20 10.00
C MET A 78 16.11 1.65 11.34
N ILE A 79 16.31 0.33 11.46
CA ILE A 79 16.78 -0.27 12.72
C ILE A 79 18.26 0.05 12.92
N PRO A 80 18.65 0.69 14.04
CA PRO A 80 20.03 1.11 14.28
C PRO A 80 20.97 -0.06 14.63
N ASN A 81 20.45 -1.18 15.14
CA ASN A 81 21.25 -2.34 15.54
C ASN A 81 20.91 -3.58 14.71
N MET A 82 21.60 -3.71 13.58
CA MET A 82 21.45 -4.85 12.66
C MET A 82 22.01 -6.15 13.25
N ASP A 83 23.01 -6.10 14.14
CA ASP A 83 23.59 -7.30 14.74
C ASP A 83 22.59 -8.04 15.63
N ARG A 84 21.83 -7.29 16.44
CA ARG A 84 20.76 -7.85 17.27
C ARG A 84 19.65 -8.45 16.43
N LEU A 85 19.32 -7.80 15.31
CA LEU A 85 18.33 -8.31 14.35
C LEU A 85 18.79 -9.65 13.76
N HIS A 86 20.01 -9.71 13.22
CA HIS A 86 20.58 -10.94 12.66
C HIS A 86 20.71 -12.06 13.70
N ALA A 87 21.14 -11.74 14.93
CA ALA A 87 21.22 -12.70 16.01
C ALA A 87 19.85 -13.25 16.42
N THR A 88 18.79 -12.43 16.30
CA THR A 88 17.41 -12.86 16.54
C THR A 88 16.93 -13.79 15.42
N MET A 89 17.15 -13.42 14.16
CA MET A 89 16.77 -14.24 12.99
C MET A 89 17.42 -15.62 13.02
N LYS A 90 18.71 -15.70 13.39
CA LYS A 90 19.44 -16.97 13.47
C LYS A 90 18.79 -17.99 14.42
N LYS A 91 18.08 -17.55 15.45
CA LYS A 91 17.40 -18.43 16.43
C LYS A 91 16.21 -19.17 15.84
N TYR A 92 15.58 -18.59 14.81
CA TYR A 92 14.34 -19.10 14.22
C TYR A 92 14.57 -19.73 12.84
N TYR A 93 15.81 -19.72 12.35
CA TYR A 93 16.16 -20.30 11.06
C TYR A 93 16.00 -21.82 11.07
N ILE A 94 15.26 -22.36 10.10
CA ILE A 94 14.99 -23.80 10.00
C ILE A 94 15.45 -24.43 8.68
N GLY A 95 15.83 -23.63 7.68
CA GLY A 95 16.32 -24.11 6.38
C GLY A 95 16.19 -23.10 5.25
N GLU A 96 16.23 -23.58 4.01
CA GLU A 96 16.18 -22.78 2.78
C GLU A 96 14.94 -23.11 1.96
N LEU A 97 14.42 -22.12 1.24
CA LEU A 97 13.33 -22.29 0.30
C LEU A 97 13.88 -22.79 -1.03
N ASP A 98 13.35 -23.90 -1.52
CA ASP A 98 13.78 -24.53 -2.75
C ASP A 98 13.39 -23.69 -3.97
N GLY A 99 14.30 -23.61 -4.95
CA GLY A 99 14.09 -22.83 -6.17
C GLY A 99 14.01 -21.30 -5.98
N TRP A 100 14.27 -20.77 -4.78
CA TRP A 100 14.20 -19.33 -4.52
C TRP A 100 15.20 -18.55 -5.38
N LYS A 101 14.73 -17.43 -5.92
CA LYS A 101 15.55 -16.47 -6.67
C LYS A 101 15.34 -15.07 -6.10
N PRO A 102 16.41 -14.28 -5.91
CA PRO A 102 16.26 -12.91 -5.45
C PRO A 102 15.47 -12.09 -6.46
N LEU A 103 14.48 -11.38 -5.93
CA LEU A 103 13.63 -10.48 -6.69
C LEU A 103 14.40 -9.24 -7.19
N ALA A 104 15.23 -8.64 -6.31
CA ALA A 104 16.10 -7.50 -6.57
C ALA A 104 17.25 -7.44 -5.56
N ASN A 105 18.18 -6.51 -5.80
CA ASN A 105 19.29 -6.18 -4.93
C ASN A 105 18.93 -5.01 -4.00
N PHE A 106 19.08 -5.23 -2.69
CA PHE A 106 18.86 -4.23 -1.63
C PHE A 106 20.19 -3.63 -1.09
N LYS A 107 21.34 -4.12 -1.58
CA LYS A 107 22.68 -3.85 -1.03
C LYS A 107 23.62 -3.25 -2.07
N THR A 108 23.08 -2.57 -3.06
CA THR A 108 23.89 -1.81 -4.02
C THR A 108 24.59 -0.63 -3.32
N PRO A 109 25.66 -0.07 -3.92
CA PRO A 109 26.30 1.14 -3.38
C PRO A 109 25.30 2.30 -3.18
N PHE A 110 24.40 2.51 -4.14
CA PHE A 110 23.35 3.54 -4.06
C PHE A 110 22.43 3.30 -2.85
N ALA A 111 21.86 2.10 -2.71
CA ALA A 111 20.96 1.79 -1.61
C ALA A 111 21.65 1.95 -0.25
N GLN A 112 22.90 1.52 -0.12
CA GLN A 112 23.65 1.67 1.13
C GLN A 112 23.92 3.14 1.46
N GLU A 113 24.30 3.95 0.47
CA GLU A 113 24.50 5.39 0.66
C GLU A 113 23.20 6.10 1.07
N LEU A 114 22.10 5.81 0.37
CA LEU A 114 20.77 6.34 0.68
C LEU A 114 20.33 6.01 2.11
N LEU A 115 20.39 4.74 2.48
CA LEU A 115 20.01 4.28 3.81
C LEU A 115 20.89 4.91 4.89
N GLN A 116 22.20 5.03 4.64
CA GLN A 116 23.13 5.63 5.59
C GLN A 116 22.82 7.12 5.81
N ALA A 117 22.66 7.89 4.73
CA ALA A 117 22.38 9.33 4.80
C ALA A 117 21.09 9.62 5.59
N VAL A 118 20.03 8.86 5.33
CA VAL A 118 18.74 9.03 6.02
C VAL A 118 18.82 8.58 7.48
N ARG A 119 19.50 7.47 7.79
CA ARG A 119 19.72 7.02 9.18
C ARG A 119 20.50 8.04 9.99
N ASP A 120 21.56 8.61 9.43
CA ASP A 120 22.37 9.62 10.11
C ASP A 120 21.56 10.86 10.45
N TYR A 121 20.71 11.30 9.52
CA TYR A 121 19.78 12.39 9.76
C TYR A 121 18.78 12.08 10.87
N VAL A 122 18.06 10.96 10.76
CA VAL A 122 17.03 10.57 11.74
C VAL A 122 17.64 10.39 13.13
N HIS A 123 18.83 9.77 13.22
CA HIS A 123 19.52 9.60 14.50
C HIS A 123 19.97 10.93 15.13
N LYS A 124 20.45 11.87 14.31
CA LYS A 124 20.76 13.22 14.77
C LYS A 124 19.51 13.96 15.23
N ARG A 125 18.44 13.89 14.43
CA ARG A 125 17.17 14.56 14.68
C ARG A 125 16.54 14.08 15.99
N ASP A 126 16.50 12.78 16.23
CA ASP A 126 15.93 12.19 17.45
C ASP A 126 16.62 12.71 18.73
N LYS A 127 17.95 12.90 18.69
CA LYS A 127 18.71 13.51 19.79
C LYS A 127 18.39 14.98 20.02
N GLU A 128 18.03 15.72 18.97
CA GLU A 128 17.75 17.16 19.01
C GLU A 128 16.28 17.47 19.35
N VAL A 129 15.36 16.51 19.17
CA VAL A 129 13.95 16.73 19.47
C VAL A 129 13.74 16.85 20.99
N SER A 130 13.24 18.01 21.40
CA SER A 130 12.87 18.28 22.78
C SER A 130 11.66 17.44 23.20
N TRP A 131 11.52 17.25 24.51
CA TRP A 131 10.36 16.57 25.09
C TRP A 131 9.02 17.23 24.72
N PHE A 132 8.99 18.56 24.52
CA PHE A 132 7.78 19.28 24.06
C PHE A 132 7.43 18.96 22.61
N GLY A 133 8.43 18.73 21.74
CA GLY A 133 8.21 18.32 20.34
C GLY A 133 7.48 16.99 20.25
N ARG A 134 7.95 15.97 20.98
CA ARG A 134 7.30 14.65 21.07
C ARG A 134 5.84 14.72 21.59
N ARG A 135 5.54 15.69 22.45
CA ARG A 135 4.18 15.93 22.95
C ARG A 135 3.27 16.65 21.95
N TRP A 136 3.81 17.42 21.03
CA TRP A 136 3.04 18.06 19.97
C TRP A 136 2.49 17.03 18.98
N ASP A 137 3.26 15.97 18.74
CA ASP A 137 2.83 14.80 17.95
C ASP A 137 1.71 14.07 18.68
N ALA A 138 1.89 13.82 19.98
CA ALA A 138 0.84 13.27 20.84
C ALA A 138 -0.41 14.17 20.95
N LEU A 139 -0.28 15.50 20.83
CA LEU A 139 -1.39 16.47 20.78
C LEU A 139 -2.10 16.46 19.43
N SER A 140 -1.38 16.26 18.32
CA SER A 140 -1.99 16.02 17.02
C SER A 140 -2.80 14.72 17.02
N TYR A 141 -2.37 13.71 17.78
CA TYR A 141 -3.16 12.49 18.04
C TYR A 141 -4.25 12.69 19.11
N GLY A 142 -4.05 13.55 20.11
CA GLY A 142 -5.06 13.95 21.10
C GLY A 142 -6.22 14.73 20.48
N SER A 143 -5.97 15.47 19.39
CA SER A 143 -7.02 16.07 18.56
C SER A 143 -7.98 15.00 17.98
N MET A 144 -7.53 13.75 17.86
CA MET A 144 -8.32 12.61 17.38
C MET A 144 -9.29 12.07 18.43
N ALA A 145 -8.95 12.14 19.72
CA ALA A 145 -9.91 11.93 20.81
C ALA A 145 -10.96 13.06 20.85
N PHE A 146 -10.56 14.30 20.52
CA PHE A 146 -11.46 15.44 20.35
C PHE A 146 -12.35 15.31 19.10
N ILE A 147 -11.90 14.62 18.05
CA ILE A 147 -12.69 14.29 16.84
C ILE A 147 -13.80 13.28 17.15
N ILE A 148 -13.57 12.29 18.01
CA ILE A 148 -14.61 11.31 18.41
C ILE A 148 -15.68 11.98 19.29
N PHE A 149 -15.25 12.83 20.23
CA PHE A 149 -16.17 13.62 21.06
C PHE A 149 -16.88 14.74 20.25
N GLY A 150 -16.16 15.31 19.29
CA GLY A 150 -16.64 16.23 18.28
C GLY A 150 -17.73 15.57 17.42
N MET A 151 -17.49 14.45 16.77
CA MET A 151 -18.50 13.77 15.94
C MET A 151 -19.88 13.64 16.61
N SER A 152 -19.92 13.39 17.92
CA SER A 152 -21.16 13.38 18.73
C SER A 152 -21.82 14.76 18.90
N PHE A 153 -21.05 15.83 19.17
CA PHE A 153 -21.52 17.22 19.22
C PHE A 153 -21.83 17.82 17.84
N TRP A 154 -21.22 17.30 16.77
CA TRP A 154 -21.27 17.83 15.42
C TRP A 154 -22.44 17.30 14.61
N VAL A 155 -22.83 16.04 14.83
CA VAL A 155 -24.12 15.49 14.38
C VAL A 155 -25.28 16.35 14.91
N TYR A 156 -25.18 16.86 16.15
CA TYR A 156 -26.14 17.79 16.74
C TYR A 156 -26.14 19.20 16.08
N LYS A 157 -24.99 19.74 15.68
CA LYS A 157 -24.88 21.05 15.00
C LYS A 157 -25.30 21.03 13.51
N ILE A 158 -24.98 19.96 12.80
CA ILE A 158 -25.37 19.74 11.39
C ILE A 158 -26.89 19.67 11.27
N ALA A 159 -27.54 18.98 12.21
CA ALA A 159 -29.00 18.87 12.26
C ALA A 159 -29.74 20.19 12.51
N THR A 160 -29.04 21.25 12.92
CA THR A 160 -29.66 22.48 13.41
C THR A 160 -29.30 23.75 12.63
N THR A 161 -28.34 23.74 11.71
CA THR A 161 -27.84 25.01 11.10
C THR A 161 -27.67 25.07 9.58
N GLY A 162 -27.59 23.95 8.85
CA GLY A 162 -27.56 23.94 7.37
C GLY A 162 -26.39 24.69 6.69
N SER A 163 -25.35 25.06 7.42
CA SER A 163 -24.28 25.94 6.92
C SER A 163 -23.14 25.18 6.21
N LEU A 164 -22.78 25.63 5.00
CA LEU A 164 -21.81 24.96 4.10
C LEU A 164 -20.38 24.88 4.65
N TRP A 165 -19.95 25.82 5.50
CA TRP A 165 -18.57 25.81 6.03
C TRP A 165 -18.30 24.61 6.93
N TYR A 166 -19.33 24.10 7.64
CA TYR A 166 -19.20 22.91 8.47
C TYR A 166 -18.92 21.65 7.64
N TYR A 167 -19.46 21.56 6.43
CA TYR A 167 -19.20 20.44 5.52
C TYR A 167 -17.76 20.44 5.00
N GLY A 168 -17.19 21.61 4.70
CA GLY A 168 -15.78 21.72 4.34
C GLY A 168 -14.85 21.27 5.46
N LEU A 169 -15.16 21.66 6.71
CA LEU A 169 -14.39 21.26 7.88
C LEU A 169 -14.56 19.77 8.22
N MET A 170 -15.76 19.22 8.03
CA MET A 170 -15.99 17.77 8.16
C MET A 170 -15.17 16.99 7.13
N ALA A 171 -15.23 17.36 5.85
CA ALA A 171 -14.45 16.71 4.79
C ALA A 171 -12.94 16.76 5.07
N TYR A 172 -12.45 17.85 5.65
CA TYR A 172 -11.07 17.97 6.13
C TYR A 172 -10.74 16.90 7.18
N PHE A 173 -11.50 16.81 8.26
CA PHE A 173 -11.23 15.86 9.35
C PHE A 173 -11.39 14.40 8.92
N MET A 174 -12.35 14.16 8.03
CA MET A 174 -12.55 12.88 7.37
C MET A 174 -11.30 12.49 6.56
N THR A 175 -10.76 13.41 5.75
CA THR A 175 -9.50 13.20 5.02
C THR A 175 -8.35 12.94 5.98
N ALA A 176 -8.22 13.72 7.05
CA ALA A 176 -7.19 13.52 8.06
C ALA A 176 -7.26 12.13 8.71
N GLY A 177 -8.46 11.70 9.10
CA GLY A 177 -8.68 10.37 9.66
C GLY A 177 -8.31 9.24 8.70
N HIS A 178 -8.61 9.39 7.41
CA HIS A 178 -8.17 8.43 6.39
C HIS A 178 -6.65 8.33 6.30
N VAL A 179 -5.94 9.46 6.23
CA VAL A 179 -4.47 9.40 6.13
C VAL A 179 -3.81 8.92 7.43
N CYS A 180 -4.39 9.23 8.60
CA CYS A 180 -3.96 8.62 9.85
C CYS A 180 -4.18 7.10 9.85
N GLY A 181 -5.33 6.61 9.40
CA GLY A 181 -5.60 5.18 9.25
C GLY A 181 -4.61 4.49 8.29
N HIS A 182 -4.26 5.16 7.19
CA HIS A 182 -3.22 4.74 6.24
C HIS A 182 -1.85 4.64 6.92
N ALA A 183 -1.39 5.69 7.62
CA ALA A 183 -0.12 5.66 8.34
C ALA A 183 -0.10 4.61 9.47
N ALA A 184 -1.22 4.41 10.17
CA ALA A 184 -1.36 3.36 11.18
C ALA A 184 -1.25 1.95 10.56
N ASN A 185 -1.67 1.76 9.31
CA ASN A 185 -1.51 0.49 8.59
C ASN A 185 -0.02 0.14 8.35
N HIS A 186 0.83 1.16 8.24
CA HIS A 186 2.30 1.03 8.17
C HIS A 186 2.98 0.98 9.54
N TYR A 187 2.21 0.97 10.63
CA TYR A 187 2.70 1.03 12.00
C TYR A 187 3.58 2.26 12.28
N SER A 188 3.41 3.34 11.51
CA SER A 188 4.22 4.56 11.61
C SER A 188 3.56 5.65 12.46
N LEU A 189 2.34 5.43 12.94
CA LEU A 189 1.55 6.43 13.66
C LEU A 189 1.84 6.42 15.17
N PHE A 190 1.84 5.24 15.78
CA PHE A 190 2.07 5.05 17.22
C PHE A 190 3.26 4.12 17.49
N GLU A 191 3.87 4.22 18.66
CA GLU A 191 4.83 3.22 19.14
C GLU A 191 4.15 1.88 19.48
N SER A 192 2.87 1.93 19.86
CA SER A 192 2.09 0.75 20.24
C SER A 192 1.43 0.11 19.02
N SER A 193 1.75 -1.16 18.76
CA SER A 193 1.08 -1.97 17.74
C SER A 193 -0.44 -2.10 17.97
N PHE A 194 -0.88 -2.13 19.23
CA PHE A 194 -2.31 -2.15 19.56
C PHE A 194 -3.03 -0.89 19.05
N TRP A 195 -2.48 0.30 19.30
CA TRP A 195 -3.09 1.55 18.84
C TRP A 195 -3.01 1.68 17.32
N ASN A 196 -1.92 1.26 16.68
CA ASN A 196 -1.85 1.22 15.21
C ASN A 196 -2.92 0.29 14.63
N ASN A 197 -3.09 -0.92 15.17
CA ASN A 197 -4.13 -1.83 14.73
C ASN A 197 -5.52 -1.23 14.95
N LEU A 198 -5.82 -0.75 16.15
CA LEU A 198 -7.12 -0.15 16.44
C LEU A 198 -7.45 0.99 15.48
N PHE A 199 -6.50 1.90 15.21
CA PHE A 199 -6.70 3.00 14.28
C PHE A 199 -6.81 2.54 12.83
N SER A 200 -5.91 1.66 12.38
CA SER A 200 -5.95 1.11 11.03
C SER A 200 -7.26 0.37 10.78
N THR A 201 -7.64 -0.58 11.64
CA THR A 201 -8.91 -1.32 11.57
C THR A 201 -10.10 -0.37 11.61
N THR A 202 -10.14 0.58 12.55
CA THR A 202 -11.29 1.49 12.73
C THR A 202 -11.49 2.37 11.51
N PHE A 203 -10.44 3.07 11.06
CA PHE A 203 -10.57 3.97 9.93
C PHE A 203 -10.85 3.18 8.66
N THR A 204 -10.04 2.18 8.32
CA THR A 204 -10.23 1.38 7.09
C THR A 204 -11.66 0.82 7.00
N ASN A 205 -12.18 0.24 8.08
CA ASN A 205 -13.56 -0.28 8.10
C ASN A 205 -14.63 0.82 8.07
N LEU A 206 -14.46 1.96 8.75
CA LEU A 206 -15.39 3.10 8.66
C LEU A 206 -15.45 3.71 7.25
N TRP A 207 -14.37 3.56 6.47
CA TRP A 207 -14.30 3.90 5.05
C TRP A 207 -14.92 2.85 4.12
N GLY A 208 -15.37 1.71 4.66
CA GLY A 208 -15.85 0.59 3.86
C GLY A 208 -14.73 -0.20 3.17
N LEU A 209 -13.47 0.13 3.42
CA LEU A 209 -12.35 -0.68 2.98
C LEU A 209 -12.15 -1.80 3.99
N ARG A 210 -12.10 -3.04 3.52
CA ARG A 210 -11.83 -4.15 4.43
C ARG A 210 -10.34 -4.14 4.77
N GLU A 211 -9.99 -4.05 6.05
CA GLU A 211 -8.59 -3.91 6.50
C GLU A 211 -7.66 -4.99 5.91
N GLN A 212 -8.10 -6.24 5.87
CA GLN A 212 -7.32 -7.35 5.31
C GLN A 212 -7.01 -7.14 3.83
N TYR A 213 -8.03 -6.74 3.05
CA TYR A 213 -7.86 -6.46 1.64
C TYR A 213 -6.94 -5.27 1.42
N TRP A 214 -7.14 -4.18 2.16
CA TRP A 214 -6.31 -2.98 2.08
C TRP A 214 -4.86 -3.27 2.43
N THR A 215 -4.60 -3.96 3.54
CA THR A 215 -3.25 -4.32 3.97
C THR A 215 -2.57 -5.17 2.90
N PHE A 216 -3.28 -6.14 2.33
CA PHE A 216 -2.74 -6.94 1.24
C PHE A 216 -2.41 -6.07 0.01
N SER A 217 -3.41 -5.37 -0.54
CA SER A 217 -3.26 -4.68 -1.82
C SER A 217 -2.26 -3.53 -1.70
N HIS A 218 -2.29 -2.82 -0.58
CA HIS A 218 -1.43 -1.68 -0.35
C HIS A 218 -0.02 -2.09 0.12
N LEU A 219 0.11 -2.89 1.18
CA LEU A 219 1.42 -3.20 1.78
C LEU A 219 2.18 -4.28 1.01
N LEU A 220 1.52 -5.41 0.72
CA LEU A 220 2.17 -6.57 0.12
C LEU A 220 2.36 -6.42 -1.39
N SER A 221 1.48 -5.66 -2.03
CA SER A 221 1.53 -5.45 -3.47
C SER A 221 2.12 -4.08 -3.82
N HIS A 222 1.40 -3.00 -3.54
CA HIS A 222 1.78 -1.66 -4.01
C HIS A 222 3.14 -1.19 -3.47
N HIS A 223 3.37 -1.30 -2.15
CA HIS A 223 4.66 -0.93 -1.58
C HIS A 223 5.80 -1.82 -2.06
N CYS A 224 5.54 -3.09 -2.32
CA CYS A 224 6.58 -4.01 -2.75
C CYS A 224 6.92 -3.90 -4.25
N TYR A 225 5.94 -3.53 -5.09
CA TYR A 225 6.01 -3.71 -6.55
C TYR A 225 5.46 -2.55 -7.41
N ASN A 226 5.29 -1.33 -6.89
CA ASN A 226 4.72 -0.15 -7.62
C ASN A 226 5.33 0.18 -9.00
N TYR A 227 6.48 -0.39 -9.36
CA TYR A 227 7.19 -0.19 -10.61
C TYR A 227 6.92 -1.27 -11.68
N ALA A 228 6.23 -2.37 -11.32
CA ALA A 228 6.07 -3.56 -12.16
C ALA A 228 4.63 -4.05 -12.27
N ASP A 229 4.40 -4.97 -13.22
CA ASP A 229 3.12 -5.64 -13.51
C ASP A 229 2.63 -6.56 -12.38
N ARG A 230 3.23 -6.42 -11.21
CA ARG A 230 2.86 -7.11 -9.98
C ARG A 230 2.18 -6.18 -8.98
N ASP A 231 2.10 -4.87 -9.25
CA ASP A 231 1.28 -3.97 -8.44
C ASP A 231 -0.21 -4.13 -8.74
N TYR A 232 -0.86 -4.96 -7.93
CA TYR A 232 -2.29 -5.16 -7.91
C TYR A 232 -3.13 -3.91 -7.66
N MET A 233 -2.64 -2.91 -6.92
CA MET A 233 -3.37 -1.66 -6.73
C MET A 233 -3.37 -0.85 -8.01
N ILE A 234 -2.22 -0.70 -8.66
CA ILE A 234 -2.13 0.03 -9.93
C ILE A 234 -2.77 -0.76 -11.07
N GLU A 235 -2.72 -2.09 -11.08
CA GLU A 235 -3.35 -2.88 -12.15
C GLU A 235 -4.84 -3.12 -11.97
N GLN A 236 -5.34 -3.21 -10.72
CA GLN A 236 -6.72 -3.61 -10.43
C GLN A 236 -7.59 -2.52 -9.81
N HIS A 237 -7.04 -1.38 -9.38
CA HIS A 237 -7.91 -0.23 -9.14
C HIS A 237 -8.57 0.22 -10.44
N VAL A 238 -9.88 0.39 -10.31
CA VAL A 238 -10.82 0.51 -11.41
C VAL A 238 -10.44 1.56 -12.47
N PRO A 239 -9.79 2.71 -12.19
CA PRO A 239 -9.45 3.65 -13.27
C PRO A 239 -8.29 3.15 -14.16
N THR A 240 -7.21 2.65 -13.55
CA THR A 240 -5.95 2.32 -14.23
C THR A 240 -6.05 1.08 -15.12
N ARG A 241 -6.89 0.10 -14.77
CA ARG A 241 -7.17 -1.07 -15.63
C ARG A 241 -7.70 -0.71 -17.03
N TYR A 242 -8.39 0.42 -17.14
CA TYR A 242 -8.90 0.93 -18.42
C TYR A 242 -7.99 1.97 -19.05
N PHE A 243 -7.04 2.54 -18.29
CA PHE A 243 -6.03 3.42 -18.82
C PHE A 243 -4.86 2.62 -19.38
N ARG A 244 -4.27 3.17 -20.44
CA ARG A 244 -3.01 2.70 -20.98
C ARG A 244 -1.94 3.47 -20.23
N THR A 245 -1.17 2.77 -19.41
CA THR A 245 -0.18 3.36 -18.51
C THR A 245 1.23 3.33 -19.08
N ARG A 246 1.48 2.43 -20.03
CA ARG A 246 2.78 2.24 -20.67
C ARG A 246 2.67 2.18 -22.20
N PRO A 247 3.73 2.51 -22.94
CA PRO A 247 3.76 2.36 -24.40
C PRO A 247 3.53 0.90 -24.85
N GLU A 248 3.99 -0.08 -24.07
CA GLU A 248 3.91 -1.50 -24.39
C GLU A 248 2.50 -2.08 -24.14
N ASP A 249 1.70 -1.42 -23.29
CA ASP A 249 0.34 -1.85 -22.99
C ASP A 249 -0.52 -1.86 -24.26
N PRO A 250 -1.38 -2.88 -24.47
CA PRO A 250 -2.23 -2.95 -25.65
C PRO A 250 -3.23 -1.79 -25.67
N TRP A 251 -3.29 -1.10 -26.81
CA TRP A 251 -4.19 0.02 -26.99
C TRP A 251 -5.65 -0.43 -27.14
N LYS A 252 -6.56 0.21 -26.41
CA LYS A 252 -8.02 0.03 -26.45
C LYS A 252 -8.70 1.32 -26.93
N PRO A 253 -9.89 1.26 -27.58
CA PRO A 253 -10.61 2.45 -28.04
C PRO A 253 -10.84 3.54 -26.98
N ILE A 254 -11.06 3.15 -25.72
CA ILE A 254 -11.23 4.09 -24.60
C ILE A 254 -9.96 4.94 -24.33
N ASN A 255 -8.78 4.44 -24.71
CA ASN A 255 -7.52 5.15 -24.50
C ASN A 255 -7.39 6.41 -25.35
N ALA A 256 -8.13 6.53 -26.46
CA ALA A 256 -8.25 7.78 -27.21
C ALA A 256 -8.72 8.95 -26.32
N TYR A 257 -9.50 8.67 -25.27
CA TYR A 257 -10.14 9.66 -24.41
C TYR A 257 -9.58 9.68 -22.99
N GLN A 258 -8.60 8.84 -22.64
CA GLN A 258 -8.15 8.67 -21.25
C GLN A 258 -7.66 9.95 -20.56
N HIS A 259 -7.07 10.87 -21.31
CA HIS A 259 -6.62 12.17 -20.79
C HIS A 259 -7.81 13.08 -20.43
N TYR A 260 -8.93 12.98 -21.14
CA TYR A 260 -10.18 13.65 -20.76
C TYR A 260 -10.86 12.94 -19.59
N ILE A 261 -10.92 11.61 -19.61
CA ILE A 261 -11.47 10.80 -18.52
C ILE A 261 -10.74 11.10 -17.21
N TYR A 262 -9.41 11.20 -17.24
CA TYR A 262 -8.59 11.59 -16.10
C TYR A 262 -8.97 12.97 -15.54
N ARG A 263 -9.18 13.99 -16.40
CA ARG A 263 -9.59 15.33 -15.93
C ARG A 263 -10.95 15.33 -15.22
N VAL A 264 -11.85 14.43 -15.58
CA VAL A 264 -13.16 14.30 -14.93
C VAL A 264 -13.18 13.24 -13.81
N ALA A 265 -12.11 12.46 -13.64
CA ALA A 265 -12.03 11.40 -12.65
C ALA A 265 -12.22 11.90 -11.21
N PRO A 266 -11.70 13.07 -10.77
CA PRO A 266 -12.00 13.60 -9.45
C PRO A 266 -13.48 13.94 -9.25
N ALA A 267 -14.14 14.47 -10.28
CA ALA A 267 -15.59 14.73 -10.23
C ALA A 267 -16.38 13.42 -10.18
N PHE A 268 -15.97 12.40 -10.94
CA PHE A 268 -16.56 11.07 -10.84
C PHE A 268 -16.36 10.45 -9.45
N ALA A 269 -15.14 10.51 -8.90
CA ALA A 269 -14.84 10.06 -7.54
C ALA A 269 -15.67 10.81 -6.49
N PHE A 270 -15.91 12.11 -6.70
CA PHE A 270 -16.83 12.89 -5.89
C PHE A 270 -18.24 12.31 -5.91
N PHE A 271 -18.81 12.07 -7.09
CA PHE A 271 -20.15 11.52 -7.21
C PHE A 271 -20.23 10.11 -6.62
N MET A 272 -19.22 9.26 -6.84
CA MET A 272 -19.20 7.91 -6.31
C MET A 272 -19.07 7.90 -4.78
N GLY A 273 -18.15 8.68 -4.21
CA GLY A 273 -18.03 8.85 -2.76
C GLY A 273 -19.31 9.43 -2.14
N ALA A 274 -19.93 10.42 -2.79
CA ALA A 274 -21.17 11.02 -2.33
C ALA A 274 -22.35 10.06 -2.33
N LEU A 275 -22.41 9.16 -3.31
CA LEU A 275 -23.41 8.10 -3.36
C LEU A 275 -23.07 6.90 -2.45
N ARG A 276 -21.94 6.92 -1.72
CA ARG A 276 -21.36 5.75 -1.03
C ARG A 276 -21.15 4.57 -1.99
N TRP A 277 -20.98 4.89 -3.25
CA TRP A 277 -20.79 4.01 -4.39
C TRP A 277 -19.30 3.81 -4.74
N ASP A 278 -18.39 4.41 -3.99
CA ASP A 278 -16.99 4.01 -3.96
C ASP A 278 -16.81 2.50 -3.67
N CYS A 279 -17.76 1.86 -2.99
CA CYS A 279 -17.72 0.42 -2.72
C CYS A 279 -18.89 -0.41 -3.30
N ALA A 280 -20.05 0.20 -3.62
CA ALA A 280 -21.31 -0.52 -3.86
C ALA A 280 -21.64 -0.97 -5.32
N PRO A 281 -21.32 -0.24 -6.40
CA PRO A 281 -21.82 -0.56 -7.73
C PRO A 281 -21.11 -1.76 -8.36
N TRP A 282 -19.91 -2.13 -7.93
CA TRP A 282 -19.22 -3.29 -8.50
C TRP A 282 -19.86 -4.63 -8.12
N VAL A 283 -20.66 -4.67 -7.05
CA VAL A 283 -21.36 -5.89 -6.60
C VAL A 283 -22.76 -6.02 -7.19
N PHE A 284 -23.45 -4.92 -7.46
CA PHE A 284 -24.81 -4.96 -8.01
C PHE A 284 -24.86 -4.63 -9.50
N VAL A 285 -24.03 -3.69 -9.96
CA VAL A 285 -24.03 -3.22 -11.35
C VAL A 285 -23.06 -4.04 -12.19
N ALA A 286 -21.86 -4.39 -11.75
CA ALA A 286 -20.92 -5.12 -12.62
C ALA A 286 -21.41 -6.53 -13.04
N PRO A 287 -22.01 -7.37 -12.17
CA PRO A 287 -22.53 -8.68 -12.58
C PRO A 287 -23.73 -8.60 -13.52
N ILE A 288 -24.42 -7.45 -13.59
CA ILE A 288 -25.60 -7.23 -14.43
C ILE A 288 -25.22 -6.46 -15.70
N ALA A 289 -24.52 -5.34 -15.56
CA ALA A 289 -24.12 -4.43 -16.63
C ALA A 289 -22.98 -4.99 -17.48
N VAL A 290 -21.99 -5.72 -16.94
CA VAL A 290 -20.91 -6.28 -17.77
C VAL A 290 -21.47 -7.29 -18.78
N PRO A 291 -22.30 -8.28 -18.41
CA PRO A 291 -22.92 -9.18 -19.39
C PRO A 291 -23.83 -8.45 -20.39
N ILE A 292 -24.56 -7.42 -19.96
CA ILE A 292 -25.44 -6.63 -20.84
C ILE A 292 -24.61 -5.82 -21.85
N LEU A 293 -23.58 -5.11 -21.40
CA LEU A 293 -22.73 -4.27 -22.25
C LEU A 293 -21.86 -5.11 -23.19
N THR A 294 -21.45 -6.31 -22.79
CA THR A 294 -20.79 -7.29 -23.67
C THR A 294 -21.78 -7.83 -24.71
N LYS A 295 -23.03 -8.16 -24.33
CA LYS A 295 -24.07 -8.57 -25.28
C LYS A 295 -24.47 -7.47 -26.27
N LEU A 296 -24.45 -6.22 -25.84
CA LEU A 296 -24.76 -5.05 -26.68
C LEU A 296 -23.58 -4.64 -27.58
N GLY A 297 -22.43 -5.34 -27.52
CA GLY A 297 -21.25 -5.02 -28.33
C GLY A 297 -20.55 -3.72 -27.93
N LEU A 298 -20.98 -3.08 -26.83
CA LEU A 298 -20.40 -1.86 -26.28
C LEU A 298 -19.11 -2.12 -25.50
N MET A 299 -18.88 -3.37 -25.09
CA MET A 299 -17.61 -3.90 -24.62
C MET A 299 -17.20 -5.11 -25.46
N ARG A 300 -15.97 -5.12 -26.00
CA ARG A 300 -15.42 -6.32 -26.63
C ARG A 300 -15.06 -7.34 -25.56
N ALA A 301 -15.53 -8.57 -25.71
CA ALA A 301 -14.95 -9.74 -25.05
C ALA A 301 -13.56 -10.00 -25.67
N GLY A 302 -12.60 -9.14 -25.34
CA GLY A 302 -11.21 -9.28 -25.75
C GLY A 302 -10.39 -9.62 -24.52
N GLU A 303 -9.88 -10.85 -24.49
CA GLU A 303 -8.64 -11.21 -23.79
C GLU A 303 -8.54 -10.73 -22.34
N SER A 304 -9.38 -11.27 -21.45
CA SER A 304 -8.80 -11.68 -20.17
C SER A 304 -7.96 -12.91 -20.47
N SER A 305 -6.64 -12.77 -20.55
CA SER A 305 -5.69 -13.88 -20.53
C SER A 305 -5.71 -14.58 -19.17
N VAL A 306 -6.86 -15.14 -18.78
CA VAL A 306 -6.97 -16.36 -17.99
C VAL A 306 -8.27 -16.99 -18.45
N ALA A 307 -8.18 -17.92 -19.39
CA ALA A 307 -9.25 -18.86 -19.70
C ALA A 307 -9.85 -19.36 -18.39
N ALA A 308 -11.17 -19.40 -18.28
CA ALA A 308 -11.81 -20.17 -17.22
C ALA A 308 -11.45 -21.66 -17.48
N PRO A 309 -10.70 -22.35 -16.60
CA PRO A 309 -10.75 -23.79 -16.61
C PRO A 309 -12.04 -24.16 -15.87
N GLN A 310 -12.98 -24.74 -16.59
CA GLN A 310 -13.95 -25.64 -15.98
C GLN A 310 -13.16 -26.77 -15.33
N PHE A 311 -13.09 -26.84 -13.99
CA PHE A 311 -12.76 -28.09 -13.32
C PHE A 311 -13.57 -28.29 -12.05
N THR A 312 -13.98 -29.54 -11.93
CA THR A 312 -15.03 -30.16 -11.14
C THR A 312 -14.73 -30.22 -9.65
N ALA A 313 -15.80 -30.19 -8.87
CA ALA A 313 -15.78 -30.47 -7.44
C ALA A 313 -15.20 -31.86 -7.12
N SER A 314 -14.31 -31.93 -6.14
CA SER A 314 -14.20 -33.10 -5.24
C SER A 314 -13.43 -32.74 -3.96
N GLY A 315 -14.11 -32.79 -2.82
CA GLY A 315 -13.51 -33.30 -1.57
C GLY A 315 -13.02 -32.28 -0.52
N SER A 316 -13.58 -32.44 0.68
CA SER A 316 -13.04 -32.12 2.02
C SER A 316 -12.94 -30.66 2.52
N THR A 317 -14.02 -30.26 3.19
CA THR A 317 -14.09 -29.73 4.57
C THR A 317 -12.82 -29.14 5.22
N HIS A 318 -12.92 -27.84 5.55
CA HIS A 318 -12.14 -27.08 6.53
C HIS A 318 -10.62 -26.99 6.35
N GLY A 319 -10.14 -25.78 6.01
CA GLY A 319 -8.79 -25.34 6.39
C GLY A 319 -7.85 -24.92 5.27
N GLU A 320 -8.30 -24.72 4.03
CA GLU A 320 -7.43 -24.10 3.02
C GLU A 320 -7.26 -22.61 3.33
N SER A 321 -6.03 -22.17 3.55
CA SER A 321 -5.69 -20.75 3.68
C SER A 321 -5.93 -20.08 2.33
N GLU A 322 -7.12 -19.50 2.16
CA GLU A 322 -7.53 -18.76 0.95
C GLU A 322 -6.71 -17.47 0.73
N LEU A 323 -5.66 -17.25 1.52
CA LEU A 323 -4.68 -16.17 1.46
C LEU A 323 -3.42 -16.52 0.62
N GLY A 324 -3.34 -17.73 0.06
CA GLY A 324 -2.12 -18.19 -0.62
C GLY A 324 -1.78 -17.43 -1.90
N PRO A 325 -0.50 -17.13 -2.15
CA PRO A 325 -0.05 -16.58 -3.43
C PRO A 325 -0.25 -17.59 -4.58
N ASN A 326 -0.13 -17.12 -5.82
CA ASN A 326 0.00 -17.98 -7.00
C ASN A 326 1.11 -19.04 -6.82
N GLU A 327 1.18 -20.04 -7.70
CA GLU A 327 2.14 -21.16 -7.62
C GLU A 327 3.60 -20.71 -7.45
N ASP A 328 3.96 -19.50 -7.89
CA ASP A 328 5.30 -18.90 -7.79
C ASP A 328 5.59 -18.19 -6.46
N GLY A 329 4.65 -18.20 -5.50
CA GLY A 329 4.84 -17.54 -4.20
C GLY A 329 4.72 -16.00 -4.25
N VAL A 330 4.32 -15.44 -5.40
CA VAL A 330 4.27 -14.00 -5.65
C VAL A 330 2.99 -13.62 -6.41
N GLY A 331 2.02 -12.98 -5.72
CA GLY A 331 0.80 -12.42 -6.32
C GLY A 331 -0.49 -13.14 -5.93
N ILE A 332 -1.65 -12.53 -6.21
CA ILE A 332 -2.95 -12.91 -5.64
C ILE A 332 -3.65 -14.03 -6.42
N ASN A 333 -4.21 -15.00 -5.69
CA ASN A 333 -5.28 -15.85 -6.21
C ASN A 333 -6.50 -15.02 -6.64
N LYS A 334 -6.89 -15.10 -7.92
CA LYS A 334 -8.05 -14.39 -8.49
C LYS A 334 -9.36 -14.63 -7.71
N LYS A 335 -9.54 -15.80 -7.07
CA LYS A 335 -10.72 -16.11 -6.24
C LYS A 335 -10.76 -15.28 -4.96
N PHE A 336 -9.60 -15.08 -4.30
CA PHE A 336 -9.49 -14.24 -3.10
C PHE A 336 -9.93 -12.81 -3.39
N HIS A 337 -9.45 -12.22 -4.50
CA HIS A 337 -9.83 -10.86 -4.86
C HIS A 337 -11.32 -10.68 -5.13
N VAL A 338 -11.94 -11.59 -5.89
CA VAL A 338 -13.38 -11.49 -6.17
C VAL A 338 -14.18 -11.60 -4.88
N ARG A 339 -13.83 -12.54 -3.98
CA ARG A 339 -14.48 -12.70 -2.69
C ARG A 339 -14.30 -11.46 -1.81
N GLU A 340 -13.07 -11.00 -1.62
CA GLU A 340 -12.80 -9.86 -0.75
C GLU A 340 -13.41 -8.56 -1.30
N SER A 341 -13.39 -8.36 -2.62
CA SER A 341 -14.09 -7.23 -3.25
C SER A 341 -15.60 -7.30 -3.02
N PHE A 342 -16.20 -8.50 -3.16
CA PHE A 342 -17.61 -8.71 -2.89
C PHE A 342 -17.96 -8.42 -1.44
N LEU A 343 -17.20 -8.99 -0.52
CA LEU A 343 -17.46 -8.81 0.89
C LEU A 343 -17.22 -7.35 1.28
N MET A 344 -16.17 -6.68 0.75
CA MET A 344 -15.86 -5.27 1.01
C MET A 344 -17.07 -4.41 0.66
N ALA A 345 -17.67 -4.61 -0.51
CA ALA A 345 -18.92 -3.91 -0.86
C ALA A 345 -20.07 -4.20 0.12
N CYS A 346 -20.25 -5.45 0.56
CA CYS A 346 -21.27 -5.80 1.56
C CYS A 346 -21.02 -5.09 2.90
N TRP A 347 -19.75 -4.99 3.31
CA TRP A 347 -19.35 -4.31 4.53
C TRP A 347 -19.55 -2.80 4.45
N SER A 348 -19.23 -2.18 3.32
CA SER A 348 -19.50 -0.75 3.09
C SER A 348 -20.98 -0.44 3.13
N VAL A 349 -21.81 -1.30 2.52
CA VAL A 349 -23.28 -1.20 2.59
C VAL A 349 -23.76 -1.36 4.03
N PHE A 350 -23.23 -2.33 4.78
CA PHE A 350 -23.55 -2.51 6.20
C PHE A 350 -23.18 -1.27 7.03
N MET A 351 -21.96 -0.75 6.89
CA MET A 351 -21.52 0.45 7.61
C MET A 351 -22.39 1.66 7.28
N ALA A 352 -22.67 1.89 5.98
CA ALA A 352 -23.50 3.00 5.51
C ALA A 352 -24.95 2.94 6.02
N ASN A 353 -25.51 1.74 6.19
CA ASN A 353 -26.95 1.56 6.48
C ASN A 353 -27.27 1.11 7.92
N VAL A 354 -26.30 0.58 8.69
CA VAL A 354 -26.55 0.06 10.05
C VAL A 354 -25.94 0.95 11.13
N LEU A 355 -24.80 1.58 10.90
CA LEU A 355 -24.22 2.52 11.87
C LEU A 355 -24.70 3.96 11.66
N TRP A 356 -24.70 4.43 10.41
CA TRP A 356 -25.02 5.83 10.13
C TRP A 356 -26.53 6.11 10.10
N LEU A 357 -27.34 5.17 9.61
CA LEU A 357 -28.79 5.33 9.49
C LEU A 357 -29.48 5.57 10.85
N PRO A 358 -29.20 4.81 11.93
CA PRO A 358 -29.80 5.06 13.24
C PRO A 358 -29.33 6.38 13.87
N LEU A 359 -28.06 6.76 13.66
CA LEU A 359 -27.52 8.06 14.08
C LEU A 359 -28.28 9.21 13.43
N PHE A 360 -28.62 9.11 12.14
CA PHE A 360 -29.44 10.11 11.44
C PHE A 360 -30.90 10.13 11.93
N VAL A 361 -31.47 8.97 12.30
CA VAL A 361 -32.83 8.85 12.84
C VAL A 361 -32.96 9.45 14.25
N ILE A 362 -31.96 9.24 15.12
CA ILE A 362 -31.94 9.79 16.49
C ILE A 362 -31.86 11.33 16.47
N VAL A 363 -31.25 11.89 15.44
CA VAL A 363 -30.87 13.30 15.37
C VAL A 363 -31.85 14.14 14.54
N GLY A 364 -32.50 13.54 13.54
CA GLY A 364 -33.41 14.23 12.65
C GLY A 364 -34.81 14.34 13.25
N ASN A 365 -35.11 15.42 13.97
CA ASN A 365 -36.51 15.65 14.37
C ASN A 365 -37.11 17.05 14.08
N LYS A 366 -36.41 17.96 13.38
CA LYS A 366 -37.03 19.21 12.88
C LYS A 366 -36.54 19.74 11.52
N PHE A 367 -35.35 19.36 11.02
CA PHE A 367 -34.76 19.95 9.81
C PHE A 367 -34.35 18.95 8.70
N GLY A 368 -34.85 17.72 8.77
CA GLY A 368 -34.82 16.77 7.65
C GLY A 368 -33.56 15.90 7.61
N TYR A 369 -33.76 14.62 7.93
CA TYR A 369 -32.84 13.51 7.65
C TYR A 369 -32.12 13.62 6.29
N ALA A 370 -32.83 14.12 5.27
CA ALA A 370 -32.31 14.33 3.93
C ALA A 370 -31.12 15.32 3.86
N TRP A 371 -31.11 16.40 4.65
CA TRP A 371 -30.02 17.38 4.65
C TRP A 371 -28.77 16.86 5.36
N ALA A 372 -28.95 16.13 6.46
CA ALA A 372 -27.85 15.47 7.16
C ALA A 372 -27.21 14.39 6.28
N TRP A 373 -28.03 13.61 5.59
CA TRP A 373 -27.57 12.62 4.62
C TRP A 373 -26.84 13.29 3.44
N PHE A 374 -27.45 14.30 2.80
CA PHE A 374 -26.84 15.05 1.69
C PHE A 374 -25.50 15.67 2.08
N GLY A 375 -25.43 16.34 3.23
CA GLY A 375 -24.22 16.99 3.71
C GLY A 375 -23.10 15.99 4.01
N HIS A 376 -23.43 14.87 4.63
CA HIS A 376 -22.48 13.80 4.88
C HIS A 376 -21.98 13.14 3.60
N SER A 377 -22.89 12.83 2.67
CA SER A 377 -22.57 12.37 1.31
C SER A 377 -21.64 13.36 0.60
N PHE A 378 -21.97 14.65 0.61
CA PHE A 378 -21.13 15.69 0.02
C PHE A 378 -19.70 15.68 0.58
N CYS A 379 -19.54 15.53 1.90
CA CYS A 379 -18.22 15.42 2.55
C CYS A 379 -17.43 14.18 2.08
N PHE A 380 -18.09 13.01 2.00
CA PHE A 380 -17.49 11.80 1.45
C PHE A 380 -17.05 11.99 0.01
N GLY A 381 -17.90 12.58 -0.83
CA GLY A 381 -17.53 12.91 -2.21
C GLY A 381 -16.30 13.82 -2.28
N LEU A 382 -16.28 14.90 -1.50
CA LEU A 382 -15.17 15.85 -1.50
C LEU A 382 -13.86 15.18 -1.11
N GLN A 383 -13.90 14.34 -0.09
CA GLN A 383 -12.74 13.56 0.31
C GLN A 383 -12.30 12.55 -0.75
N SER A 384 -13.22 11.75 -1.32
CA SER A 384 -12.87 10.76 -2.35
C SER A 384 -12.20 11.44 -3.54
N ALA A 385 -12.66 12.64 -3.91
CA ALA A 385 -12.00 13.46 -4.92
C ALA A 385 -10.58 13.88 -4.49
N VAL A 386 -10.38 14.34 -3.26
CA VAL A 386 -9.06 14.74 -2.74
C VAL A 386 -8.09 13.55 -2.69
N VAL A 387 -8.53 12.40 -2.17
CA VAL A 387 -7.71 11.20 -2.02
C VAL A 387 -7.32 10.65 -3.39
N ILE A 388 -8.27 10.45 -4.30
CA ILE A 388 -7.98 9.99 -5.67
C ILE A 388 -7.07 10.96 -6.39
N ASN A 389 -7.33 12.26 -6.27
CA ASN A 389 -6.53 13.27 -6.96
C ASN A 389 -5.11 13.42 -6.38
N THR A 390 -4.86 12.92 -5.18
CA THR A 390 -3.52 12.91 -4.57
C THR A 390 -2.82 11.60 -4.90
N LEU A 391 -3.42 10.45 -4.55
CA LEU A 391 -2.84 9.12 -4.73
C LEU A 391 -2.62 8.73 -6.19
N LEU A 392 -3.64 8.91 -7.04
CA LEU A 392 -3.59 8.44 -8.43
C LEU A 392 -2.53 9.21 -9.23
N THR A 393 -2.42 10.51 -8.96
CA THR A 393 -1.53 11.40 -9.71
C THR A 393 -0.05 11.08 -9.45
N GLN A 394 0.29 10.55 -8.28
CA GLN A 394 1.68 10.34 -7.85
C GLN A 394 2.33 9.05 -8.38
N HIS A 395 1.57 8.20 -9.09
CA HIS A 395 2.07 6.98 -9.73
C HIS A 395 1.83 6.96 -11.24
N LEU A 396 1.49 8.10 -11.86
CA LEU A 396 1.13 8.15 -13.29
C LEU A 396 1.75 9.34 -14.03
N SER A 397 2.73 10.03 -13.44
CA SER A 397 3.38 11.18 -14.07
C SER A 397 4.16 10.73 -15.32
N GLU A 398 4.37 11.63 -16.28
CA GLU A 398 5.06 11.31 -17.55
C GLU A 398 6.47 10.76 -17.33
N ASP A 399 7.14 11.24 -16.29
CA ASP A 399 8.54 10.98 -16.03
C ASP A 399 8.79 9.66 -15.31
N ILE A 400 7.78 8.99 -14.73
CA ILE A 400 8.04 7.71 -14.04
C ILE A 400 8.50 6.61 -14.99
N ILE A 401 9.44 5.82 -14.50
CA ILE A 401 9.99 4.66 -15.19
C ILE A 401 9.31 3.40 -14.63
N LEU A 402 8.55 2.71 -15.48
CA LEU A 402 7.93 1.42 -15.16
C LEU A 402 8.68 0.32 -15.91
N LYS A 403 8.96 -0.79 -15.23
CA LYS A 403 9.59 -1.98 -15.82
C LYS A 403 8.62 -3.16 -15.76
N PRO A 404 8.41 -3.91 -16.86
CA PRO A 404 7.50 -5.06 -16.83
C PRO A 404 7.88 -6.11 -15.78
N THR A 405 9.18 -6.35 -15.61
CA THR A 405 9.70 -7.37 -14.69
C THR A 405 10.94 -6.86 -13.95
N MET A 406 11.18 -7.44 -12.77
CA MET A 406 12.41 -7.24 -12.01
C MET A 406 13.41 -8.35 -12.25
N GLU A 407 14.69 -8.00 -12.15
CA GLU A 407 15.77 -8.96 -12.12
C GLU A 407 16.58 -8.83 -10.83
N ALA A 408 17.23 -9.94 -10.43
CA ALA A 408 18.09 -10.01 -9.26
C ALA A 408 19.18 -8.91 -9.18
N LYS A 409 19.61 -8.39 -10.34
CA LYS A 409 20.64 -7.36 -10.46
C LYS A 409 20.09 -5.94 -10.24
N ASP A 410 18.79 -5.74 -10.40
CA ASP A 410 18.17 -4.43 -10.29
C ASP A 410 18.17 -3.94 -8.84
N ASP A 411 18.33 -2.63 -8.67
CA ASP A 411 18.29 -1.98 -7.38
C ASP A 411 16.84 -1.67 -6.97
N TRP A 412 16.36 -2.27 -5.89
CA TRP A 412 14.97 -2.11 -5.45
C TRP A 412 14.63 -0.66 -5.08
N TYR A 413 15.54 0.03 -4.38
CA TYR A 413 15.31 1.42 -3.93
C TYR A 413 15.26 2.36 -5.13
N LYS A 414 16.19 2.19 -6.08
CA LYS A 414 16.19 2.96 -7.33
C LYS A 414 14.86 2.80 -8.08
N MET A 415 14.38 1.57 -8.24
CA MET A 415 13.13 1.30 -8.97
C MET A 415 11.92 1.95 -8.30
N GLN A 416 11.83 1.89 -6.97
CA GLN A 416 10.75 2.54 -6.21
C GLN A 416 10.75 4.06 -6.36
N ILE A 417 11.94 4.67 -6.35
CA ILE A 417 12.13 6.11 -6.54
C ILE A 417 11.72 6.53 -7.96
N GLU A 418 12.20 5.80 -8.97
CA GLU A 418 11.96 6.14 -10.38
C GLU A 418 10.51 5.87 -10.82
N ALA A 419 9.79 4.98 -10.14
CA ALA A 419 8.39 4.66 -10.42
C ALA A 419 7.37 5.51 -9.65
N SER A 420 7.83 6.35 -8.71
CA SER A 420 6.97 7.18 -7.87
C SER A 420 7.23 8.65 -8.09
N THR A 421 6.34 9.49 -7.57
CA THR A 421 6.42 10.93 -7.68
C THR A 421 6.04 11.61 -6.37
N SER A 422 6.89 12.55 -5.91
CA SER A 422 6.61 13.36 -4.73
C SER A 422 6.19 14.78 -5.13
N VAL A 423 5.25 15.36 -4.38
CA VAL A 423 4.73 16.71 -4.55
C VAL A 423 5.13 17.58 -3.36
N LYS A 424 5.93 18.62 -3.63
CA LYS A 424 6.31 19.64 -2.66
C LYS A 424 5.07 20.47 -2.30
N ALA A 425 4.88 20.70 -1.00
CA ALA A 425 3.69 21.31 -0.45
C ALA A 425 4.03 22.40 0.59
N PRO A 426 3.41 23.60 0.52
CA PRO A 426 3.52 24.60 1.58
C PRO A 426 2.97 24.07 2.90
N VAL A 427 3.32 24.73 4.02
CA VAL A 427 3.01 24.30 5.41
C VAL A 427 1.57 23.85 5.61
N ILE A 428 0.60 24.61 5.10
CA ILE A 428 -0.82 24.31 5.29
C ILE A 428 -1.28 23.05 4.55
N LYS A 429 -0.58 22.67 3.47
CA LYS A 429 -0.81 21.43 2.75
C LYS A 429 -0.05 20.24 3.36
N ARG A 430 0.97 20.47 4.20
CA ARG A 430 1.59 19.42 5.02
C ARG A 430 0.60 18.84 6.04
N LEU A 431 -0.30 19.68 6.56
CA LEU A 431 -1.40 19.28 7.44
C LEU A 431 -2.53 18.53 6.71
N LEU A 432 -2.59 18.59 5.37
CA LEU A 432 -3.61 17.93 4.54
C LEU A 432 -3.11 16.62 3.94
N GLY A 433 -1.83 16.57 3.56
CA GLY A 433 -1.22 15.40 2.91
C GLY A 433 -0.74 14.33 3.89
N TYR A 434 -0.47 14.69 5.16
CA TYR A 434 -0.04 13.74 6.20
C TYR A 434 0.98 12.70 5.67
N GLY A 435 1.97 13.15 4.89
CA GLY A 435 3.03 12.30 4.34
C GLY A 435 2.77 11.74 2.95
N ILE A 436 1.52 11.59 2.51
CA ILE A 436 1.15 10.96 1.22
C ILE A 436 1.62 11.78 0.01
N ASN A 437 1.81 13.09 0.19
CA ASN A 437 2.39 13.93 -0.84
C ASN A 437 3.91 13.68 -1.04
N TYR A 438 4.56 12.91 -0.15
CA TYR A 438 5.97 12.50 -0.22
C TYR A 438 6.05 11.02 -0.58
N GLN A 439 5.52 10.66 -1.76
CA GLN A 439 5.25 9.28 -2.10
C GLN A 439 6.51 8.46 -2.40
N ILE A 440 7.55 9.10 -2.94
CA ILE A 440 8.86 8.46 -3.09
C ILE A 440 9.37 8.02 -1.72
N GLU A 441 9.45 8.95 -0.76
CA GLU A 441 9.96 8.71 0.59
C GLU A 441 9.09 7.70 1.34
N HIS A 442 7.77 7.79 1.18
CA HIS A 442 6.80 6.87 1.78
C HIS A 442 7.03 5.42 1.33
N HIS A 443 7.33 5.18 0.05
CA HIS A 443 7.55 3.83 -0.48
C HIS A 443 8.86 3.20 -0.01
N ILE A 444 9.93 3.99 0.07
CA ILE A 444 11.24 3.49 0.52
C ILE A 444 11.37 3.45 2.05
N PHE A 445 10.56 4.22 2.79
CA PHE A 445 10.53 4.24 4.26
C PHE A 445 9.08 4.20 4.81
N PRO A 446 8.31 3.11 4.58
CA PRO A 446 6.88 3.06 4.93
C PRO A 446 6.60 3.22 6.43
N CYS A 447 7.49 2.69 7.28
CA CYS A 447 7.39 2.79 8.74
C CYS A 447 7.81 4.17 9.31
N MET A 448 8.31 5.07 8.47
CA MET A 448 8.71 6.40 8.93
C MET A 448 7.47 7.24 9.22
N SER A 449 7.45 7.91 10.38
CA SER A 449 6.35 8.83 10.70
C SER A 449 6.22 9.89 9.58
N PRO A 450 4.99 10.18 9.11
CA PRO A 450 4.74 11.18 8.07
C PRO A 450 5.40 12.54 8.26
N GLN A 451 5.69 12.89 9.52
CA GLN A 451 6.33 14.14 9.87
C GLN A 451 7.79 14.20 9.42
N PHE A 452 8.49 13.07 9.32
CA PHE A 452 9.89 13.07 8.88
C PHE A 452 10.02 13.02 7.36
N LEU A 453 8.99 12.60 6.62
CA LEU A 453 9.08 12.45 5.17
C LEU A 453 9.46 13.75 4.45
N HIS A 454 8.96 14.89 4.91
CA HIS A 454 9.33 16.19 4.36
C HIS A 454 10.76 16.63 4.72
N GLU A 455 11.27 16.18 5.87
CA GLU A 455 12.62 16.47 6.32
C GLU A 455 13.64 15.59 5.58
N VAL A 456 13.26 14.36 5.26
CA VAL A 456 14.08 13.36 4.56
C VAL A 456 14.11 13.56 3.05
N GLN A 457 13.03 14.07 2.45
CA GLN A 457 12.97 14.38 1.01
C GLN A 457 14.24 15.04 0.44
N PRO A 458 14.72 16.19 0.96
CA PRO A 458 15.88 16.86 0.36
C PRO A 458 17.15 16.00 0.40
N ILE A 459 17.28 15.11 1.39
CA ILE A 459 18.40 14.17 1.50
C ILE A 459 18.30 13.10 0.41
N VAL A 460 17.08 12.56 0.21
CA VAL A 460 16.82 11.58 -0.86
C VAL A 460 17.11 12.21 -2.23
N GLU A 461 16.63 13.43 -2.48
CA GLU A 461 16.85 14.18 -3.71
C GLU A 461 18.36 14.41 -3.98
N GLU A 462 19.13 14.79 -2.95
CA GLU A 462 20.59 14.97 -3.04
C GLU A 462 21.32 13.66 -3.36
N VAL A 463 21.01 12.56 -2.66
CA VAL A 463 21.63 11.26 -2.89
C VAL A 463 21.28 10.73 -4.29
N CYS A 464 20.05 10.94 -4.76
CA CYS A 464 19.63 10.59 -6.11
C CYS A 464 20.43 11.38 -7.16
N ALA A 465 20.55 12.70 -6.99
CA ALA A 465 21.30 13.56 -7.90
C ALA A 465 22.78 13.15 -7.98
N LYS A 466 23.40 12.82 -6.84
CA LYS A 466 24.79 12.35 -6.78
C LYS A 466 25.01 11.04 -7.53
N ASN A 467 24.04 10.14 -7.50
CA ASN A 467 24.13 8.80 -8.07
C ASN A 467 23.50 8.65 -9.47
N GLY A 468 23.03 9.76 -10.07
CA GLY A 468 22.37 9.73 -11.38
C GLY A 468 21.06 8.93 -11.37
N VAL A 469 20.36 8.90 -10.23
CA VAL A 469 19.03 8.28 -10.10
C VAL A 469 17.97 9.36 -10.33
N GLN A 470 16.96 9.05 -11.14
CA GLN A 470 15.92 10.01 -11.48
C GLN A 470 14.95 10.19 -10.31
N TYR A 471 14.94 11.39 -9.73
CA TYR A 471 14.00 11.77 -8.66
C TYR A 471 12.87 12.64 -9.23
N ASN A 472 11.63 12.15 -9.19
CA ASN A 472 10.46 12.82 -9.76
C ASN A 472 9.77 13.73 -8.72
N GLY A 473 10.31 14.93 -8.52
CA GLY A 473 9.77 15.93 -7.59
C GLY A 473 8.99 17.06 -8.29
N PHE A 474 7.72 17.25 -7.95
CA PHE A 474 6.90 18.35 -8.48
C PHE A 474 6.75 19.50 -7.47
N PRO A 475 6.78 20.77 -7.91
CA PRO A 475 6.61 21.93 -7.02
C PRO A 475 5.17 22.10 -6.53
N SER A 476 4.19 21.47 -7.18
CA SER A 476 2.78 21.54 -6.83
C SER A 476 1.99 20.34 -7.35
N LEU A 477 0.81 20.11 -6.75
CA LEU A 477 -0.10 19.06 -7.23
C LEU A 477 -0.54 19.34 -8.67
N SER A 478 -0.82 20.59 -9.02
CA SER A 478 -1.26 20.98 -10.36
C SER A 478 -0.23 20.69 -11.44
N SER A 479 1.07 20.93 -11.17
CA SER A 479 2.13 20.55 -12.10
C SER A 479 2.25 19.03 -12.27
N CYS A 480 2.02 18.27 -11.19
CA CYS A 480 2.02 16.81 -11.25
C CYS A 480 0.82 16.30 -12.07
N GLN A 481 -0.37 16.86 -11.84
CA GLN A 481 -1.58 16.54 -12.61
C GLN A 481 -1.42 16.81 -14.11
N GLU A 482 -0.76 17.91 -14.48
CA GLU A 482 -0.50 18.22 -15.88
C GLU A 482 0.49 17.23 -16.50
N SER A 483 1.50 16.76 -15.76
CA SER A 483 2.40 15.69 -16.21
C SER A 483 1.63 14.38 -16.49
N VAL A 484 0.74 13.96 -15.58
CA VAL A 484 -0.13 12.79 -15.80
C VAL A 484 -1.01 12.97 -17.04
N TYR A 485 -1.61 14.16 -17.21
CA TYR A 485 -2.43 14.47 -18.38
C TYR A 485 -1.63 14.34 -19.68
N LYS A 486 -0.39 14.84 -19.71
CA LYS A 486 0.52 14.70 -20.86
C LYS A 486 0.85 13.24 -21.15
N ARG A 487 1.23 12.45 -20.14
CA ARG A 487 1.46 10.99 -20.29
C ARG A 487 0.26 10.31 -20.95
N PHE A 488 -0.93 10.53 -20.40
CA PHE A 488 -2.17 9.95 -20.91
C PHE A 488 -2.55 10.43 -22.31
N LYS A 489 -2.23 11.69 -22.64
CA LYS A 489 -2.40 12.22 -24.00
C LYS A 489 -1.43 11.56 -24.97
N ASN A 490 -0.16 11.38 -24.59
CA ASN A 490 0.85 10.72 -25.43
C ASN A 490 0.50 9.26 -25.69
N LEU A 491 0.03 8.55 -24.67
CA LEU A 491 -0.42 7.15 -24.75
C LEU A 491 -1.79 6.96 -25.43
N SER A 492 -2.50 8.05 -25.76
CA SER A 492 -3.83 7.98 -26.37
C SER A 492 -3.84 7.52 -27.83
N THR A 493 -2.67 7.52 -28.50
CA THR A 493 -2.53 7.12 -29.89
C THR A 493 -1.96 5.70 -30.04
N LYS A 494 -2.27 5.04 -31.16
CA LYS A 494 -1.80 3.68 -31.44
C LYS A 494 -0.30 3.59 -31.71
N SER A 495 0.38 4.71 -31.99
CA SER A 495 1.75 4.75 -32.54
C SER A 495 2.87 4.88 -31.50
N SER A 496 2.60 4.67 -30.21
CA SER A 496 3.64 4.81 -29.18
C SER A 496 4.54 3.56 -29.10
N VAL A 497 5.34 3.34 -30.14
CA VAL A 497 6.66 2.72 -30.05
C VAL A 497 7.54 3.49 -31.04
N LYS A 498 8.24 4.52 -30.55
CA LYS A 498 9.51 4.88 -31.16
C LYS A 498 10.55 4.05 -30.41
N SER A 499 10.99 2.97 -31.03
CA SER A 499 12.22 2.29 -30.65
C SER A 499 13.37 3.26 -30.91
N GLU A 500 14.01 3.74 -29.85
CA GLU A 500 15.39 4.25 -29.91
C GLU A 500 16.35 3.16 -29.43
#